data_AF-A0A6G2HCC9-F1
#
_entry.id   AF-A0A6G2HCC9-F1
#
_cell.length_a   1.000
_cell.length_b   1.000
_cell.length_c   1.000
_cell.angle_alpha   90.00
_cell.angle_beta   90.00
_cell.angle_gamma   90.00
#
_symmetry.space_group_name_H-M   'P 1'
#
loop_
_entity.id
_entity.type
_entity.pdbx_description
1 polymer ?
#
loop_
_entity_poly.entity_id
_entity_poly.type
_entity_poly.pdbx_seq_one_letter_code
_entity_poly.pdbx_strand_id
1 'polypeptide(L)'
;MSENVFLIPVDPENFDRTVRSPVDLTDYADRPEPLADDDEARLWAVADDSGTGSTFDQMSADDLLLFYHDDEYVGTGRVGTTFEDADRWVSGTFWTAFPATRIYTVESFTPVSVPKRGVNRIFDYADTYTPGLMRVADSRVTTQVGSIESALARYSERNA
;
A
#
# COMPACT_ATOMS: atom_id res chain seq x y z
N MET A 1 -6.80 5.31 18.30
CA MET A 1 -6.29 5.70 16.98
C MET A 1 -7.36 5.35 15.98
N SER A 2 -7.69 6.24 15.05
CA SER A 2 -8.61 5.96 13.95
C SER A 2 -7.82 5.21 12.88
N GLU A 3 -8.13 3.94 12.67
CA GLU A 3 -7.52 3.13 11.61
C GLU A 3 -8.08 3.61 10.27
N ASN A 4 -7.27 4.32 9.49
CA ASN A 4 -7.65 4.73 8.15
C ASN A 4 -7.56 3.55 7.19
N VAL A 5 -8.26 3.66 6.06
CA VAL A 5 -8.14 2.71 4.94
C VAL A 5 -7.75 3.48 3.70
N PHE A 6 -6.71 3.01 3.02
CA PHE A 6 -6.21 3.59 1.76
C PHE A 6 -6.40 2.60 0.62
N LEU A 7 -6.90 3.09 -0.51
CA LEU A 7 -7.00 2.35 -1.77
C LEU A 7 -5.85 2.78 -2.67
N ILE A 8 -5.06 1.82 -3.14
CA ILE A 8 -3.75 2.10 -3.73
C ILE A 8 -3.65 1.39 -5.08
N PRO A 9 -3.74 2.13 -6.20
CA PRO A 9 -3.40 1.58 -7.50
C PRO A 9 -1.90 1.29 -7.53
N VAL A 10 -1.54 0.13 -8.04
CA VAL A 10 -0.13 -0.28 -8.15
C VAL A 10 0.27 -0.55 -9.58
N ASP A 11 1.53 -0.28 -9.89
CA ASP A 11 2.19 -0.86 -11.06
C ASP A 11 2.65 -2.28 -10.69
N PRO A 12 2.28 -3.34 -11.45
CA PRO A 12 2.58 -4.72 -11.08
C PRO A 12 4.08 -5.01 -10.98
N GLU A 13 4.90 -4.43 -11.86
CA GLU A 13 6.35 -4.70 -11.90
C GLU A 13 7.02 -4.23 -10.62
N ASN A 14 6.83 -2.95 -10.28
CA ASN A 14 7.39 -2.37 -9.07
C ASN A 14 6.77 -3.02 -7.82
N PHE A 15 5.46 -3.32 -7.83
CA PHE A 15 4.77 -3.92 -6.69
C PHE A 15 5.31 -5.32 -6.38
N ASP A 16 5.48 -6.15 -7.41
CA ASP A 16 6.01 -7.50 -7.22
C ASP A 16 7.44 -7.47 -6.67
N ARG A 17 8.21 -6.45 -7.05
CA ARG A 17 9.61 -6.27 -6.65
C ARG A 17 9.78 -5.82 -5.19
N THR A 18 8.90 -4.97 -4.67
CA THR A 18 9.13 -4.33 -3.35
C THR A 18 8.03 -4.53 -2.33
N VAL A 19 6.82 -4.92 -2.74
CA VAL A 19 5.70 -5.14 -1.81
C VAL A 19 5.29 -6.59 -1.75
N ARG A 20 5.22 -7.32 -2.88
CA ARG A 20 4.90 -8.76 -2.85
C ARG A 20 6.03 -9.60 -2.30
N SER A 21 7.27 -9.23 -2.58
CA SER A 21 8.47 -9.77 -1.95
C SER A 21 9.16 -8.66 -1.14
N PRO A 22 9.62 -8.93 0.08
CA PRO A 22 10.43 -7.95 0.81
C PRO A 22 11.76 -7.80 0.07
N VAL A 23 12.34 -6.60 0.11
CA VAL A 23 13.69 -6.35 -0.36
C VAL A 23 14.67 -6.63 0.76
N ASP A 24 15.76 -7.32 0.43
CA ASP A 24 16.91 -7.46 1.31
C ASP A 24 17.67 -6.12 1.33
N LEU A 25 17.82 -5.54 2.51
CA LEU A 25 18.50 -4.28 2.75
C LEU A 25 19.94 -4.46 3.24
N THR A 26 20.37 -5.69 3.54
CA THR A 26 21.71 -5.97 4.10
C THR A 26 22.84 -5.67 3.11
N ASP A 27 22.55 -5.74 1.81
CA ASP A 27 23.48 -5.39 0.73
C ASP A 27 23.68 -3.86 0.55
N TYR A 28 22.91 -3.03 1.28
CA TYR A 28 22.84 -1.59 1.07
C TYR A 28 23.34 -0.81 2.29
N ALA A 29 24.66 -0.59 2.36
CA ALA A 29 25.30 0.13 3.45
C ALA A 29 24.96 1.64 3.49
N ASP A 30 24.48 2.20 2.39
CA ASP A 30 24.11 3.61 2.20
C ASP A 30 22.60 3.86 2.34
N ARG A 31 21.84 2.85 2.82
CA ARG A 31 20.39 2.98 3.05
C ARG A 31 20.05 4.17 3.97
N PRO A 32 18.93 4.85 3.74
CA PRO A 32 18.54 6.03 4.51
C PRO A 32 18.24 5.68 5.97
N GLU A 33 18.37 6.66 6.87
CA GLU A 33 18.19 6.49 8.33
C GLU A 33 16.92 5.72 8.72
N PRO A 34 15.74 5.96 8.11
CA PRO A 34 14.51 5.23 8.46
C PRO A 34 14.55 3.72 8.18
N LEU A 35 15.50 3.25 7.37
CA LEU A 35 15.70 1.84 7.01
C LEU A 35 17.01 1.29 7.59
N ALA A 36 17.73 2.07 8.40
CA ALA A 36 19.09 1.75 8.83
C ALA A 36 19.17 0.50 9.71
N ASP A 37 18.10 0.18 10.44
CA ASP A 37 18.03 -0.95 11.37
C ASP A 37 17.30 -2.18 10.79
N ASP A 38 16.76 -2.09 9.57
CA ASP A 38 15.99 -3.16 8.94
C ASP A 38 16.87 -4.04 8.05
N ASP A 39 16.87 -5.36 8.27
CA ASP A 39 17.55 -6.30 7.36
C ASP A 39 16.74 -6.53 6.09
N GLU A 40 15.41 -6.49 6.17
CA GLU A 40 14.50 -6.60 5.04
C GLU A 40 13.34 -5.62 5.22
N ALA A 41 12.81 -5.09 4.12
CA ALA A 41 11.63 -4.22 4.16
C ALA A 41 10.71 -4.45 2.96
N ARG A 42 9.41 -4.18 3.13
CA ARG A 42 8.50 -3.99 1.99
C ARG A 42 8.28 -2.50 1.80
N LEU A 43 8.49 -2.00 0.59
CA LEU A 43 8.53 -0.57 0.31
C LEU A 43 7.52 -0.21 -0.77
N TRP A 44 6.79 0.88 -0.55
CA TRP A 44 5.98 1.53 -1.58
C TRP A 44 6.06 3.04 -1.44
N ALA A 45 5.52 3.76 -2.42
CA ALA A 45 5.58 5.21 -2.43
C ALA A 45 4.42 5.86 -3.16
N VAL A 46 4.34 7.18 -2.95
CA VAL A 46 3.45 8.07 -3.67
C VAL A 46 4.27 8.87 -4.68
N ALA A 47 3.93 8.75 -5.96
CA ALA A 47 4.62 9.46 -7.04
C ALA A 47 4.55 10.98 -6.84
N ASP A 48 5.65 11.68 -7.12
CA ASP A 48 5.79 13.11 -6.82
C ASP A 48 4.79 14.00 -7.58
N ASP A 49 4.38 13.58 -8.78
CA ASP A 49 3.53 14.30 -9.72
C ASP A 49 2.03 13.97 -9.58
N SER A 50 1.68 13.04 -8.71
CA SER A 50 0.32 12.50 -8.57
C SER A 50 -0.71 13.46 -7.96
N GLY A 51 -0.29 14.61 -7.41
CA GLY A 51 -1.17 15.51 -6.66
C GLY A 51 -1.72 14.91 -5.35
N THR A 52 -1.24 13.72 -4.94
CA THR A 52 -1.73 12.96 -3.78
C THR A 52 -0.83 13.11 -2.55
N GLY A 53 0.05 14.13 -2.53
CA GLY A 53 0.90 14.44 -1.36
C GLY A 53 0.08 14.58 -0.07
N SER A 54 -1.08 15.25 -0.13
CA SER A 54 -1.98 15.38 1.02
C SER A 54 -2.57 14.04 1.50
N THR A 55 -2.61 13.02 0.66
CA THR A 55 -3.04 11.66 1.05
C THR A 55 -1.91 10.92 1.75
N PHE A 56 -0.66 11.07 1.29
CA PHE A 56 0.50 10.56 2.00
C PHE A 56 0.63 11.15 3.40
N ASP A 57 0.44 12.47 3.54
CA ASP A 57 0.51 13.16 4.83
C ASP A 57 -0.56 12.69 5.85
N GLN A 58 -1.60 12.00 5.37
CA GLN A 58 -2.64 11.40 6.22
C GLN A 58 -2.32 9.98 6.67
N MET A 59 -1.31 9.33 6.08
CA MET A 59 -0.91 7.97 6.44
C MET A 59 -0.22 7.99 7.81
N SER A 60 -0.69 7.13 8.70
CA SER A 60 -0.08 6.87 10.00
C SER A 60 0.20 5.38 10.15
N ALA A 61 1.16 5.03 11.00
CA ALA A 61 1.44 3.64 11.34
C ALA A 61 0.15 2.88 11.71
N ASP A 62 0.08 1.61 11.31
CA ASP A 62 -1.05 0.70 11.42
C ASP A 62 -2.28 0.98 10.53
N ASP A 63 -2.29 2.04 9.72
CA ASP A 63 -3.36 2.28 8.74
C ASP A 63 -3.41 1.17 7.68
N LEU A 64 -4.62 0.78 7.27
CA LEU A 64 -4.82 -0.31 6.31
C LEU A 64 -4.56 0.16 4.88
N LEU A 65 -3.76 -0.63 4.17
CA LEU A 65 -3.42 -0.47 2.77
C LEU A 65 -4.11 -1.57 1.95
N LEU A 66 -4.88 -1.17 0.95
CA LEU A 66 -5.52 -2.08 -0.01
C LEU A 66 -4.96 -1.83 -1.42
N PHE A 67 -4.09 -2.72 -1.88
CA PHE A 67 -3.41 -2.63 -3.15
C PHE A 67 -4.22 -3.30 -4.26
N TYR A 68 -4.42 -2.61 -5.38
CA TYR A 68 -5.13 -3.16 -6.53
C TYR A 68 -4.46 -2.79 -7.86
N HIS A 69 -4.66 -3.66 -8.84
CA HIS A 69 -4.30 -3.44 -10.23
C HIS A 69 -5.47 -3.89 -11.11
N ASP A 70 -5.77 -3.13 -12.16
CA ASP A 70 -6.95 -3.32 -13.01
C ASP A 70 -8.27 -3.44 -12.21
N ASP A 71 -8.87 -4.63 -12.22
CA ASP A 71 -10.16 -4.96 -11.60
C ASP A 71 -10.01 -5.89 -10.40
N GLU A 72 -8.81 -6.01 -9.81
CA GLU A 72 -8.52 -6.91 -8.70
C GLU A 72 -7.63 -6.27 -7.62
N TYR A 73 -8.02 -6.47 -6.36
CA TYR A 73 -7.16 -6.25 -5.21
C TYR A 73 -6.22 -7.45 -5.05
N VAL A 74 -4.93 -7.14 -5.02
CA VAL A 74 -3.81 -8.11 -5.10
C VAL A 74 -3.05 -8.27 -3.78
N GLY A 75 -3.31 -7.39 -2.82
CA GLY A 75 -2.66 -7.43 -1.51
C GLY A 75 -3.29 -6.50 -0.50
N THR A 76 -3.14 -6.86 0.78
CA THR A 76 -3.39 -5.98 1.92
C THR A 76 -2.11 -5.81 2.73
N GLY A 77 -1.99 -4.71 3.46
CA GLY A 77 -0.90 -4.50 4.40
C GLY A 77 -1.23 -3.36 5.35
N ARG A 78 -0.29 -3.03 6.23
CA ARG A 78 -0.38 -1.88 7.13
C ARG A 78 0.78 -0.93 6.91
N VAL A 79 0.54 0.35 7.10
CA VAL A 79 1.63 1.33 7.11
C VAL A 79 2.54 1.02 8.29
N GLY A 80 3.84 0.88 8.03
CA GLY A 80 4.86 0.89 9.07
C GLY A 80 5.36 2.31 9.30
N THR A 81 6.53 2.62 8.75
CA THR A 81 7.15 3.94 8.83
C THR A 81 6.92 4.74 7.56
N THR A 82 6.51 6.00 7.67
CA THR A 82 6.47 6.96 6.56
C THR A 82 7.68 7.90 6.65
N PHE A 83 8.30 8.22 5.51
CA PHE A 83 9.44 9.14 5.49
C PHE A 83 9.62 9.82 4.13
N GLU A 84 10.33 10.95 4.14
CA GLU A 84 10.78 11.62 2.92
C GLU A 84 12.20 11.15 2.57
N ASP A 85 12.34 10.61 1.37
CA ASP A 85 13.60 10.21 0.75
C ASP A 85 14.00 11.25 -0.30
N ALA A 86 14.50 12.39 0.19
CA ALA A 86 14.81 13.55 -0.65
C ALA A 86 15.84 13.24 -1.76
N ASP A 87 16.76 12.32 -1.47
CA ASP A 87 17.80 11.87 -2.40
C ASP A 87 17.29 10.80 -3.39
N ARG A 88 16.02 10.36 -3.26
CA ARG A 88 15.37 9.36 -4.11
C ARG A 88 16.11 8.02 -4.12
N TRP A 89 16.73 7.68 -2.99
CA TRP A 89 17.49 6.45 -2.85
C TRP A 89 16.62 5.21 -3.12
N VAL A 90 15.44 5.12 -2.51
CA VAL A 90 14.51 3.99 -2.65
C VAL A 90 14.01 3.88 -4.09
N SER A 91 13.50 4.97 -4.65
CA SER A 91 12.95 4.95 -6.01
C SER A 91 14.01 4.71 -7.07
N GLY A 92 15.22 5.27 -6.90
CA GLY A 92 16.35 5.04 -7.79
C GLY A 92 16.94 3.63 -7.70
N THR A 93 16.85 2.99 -6.53
CA THR A 93 17.42 1.65 -6.29
C THR A 93 16.47 0.54 -6.75
N PHE A 94 15.18 0.66 -6.42
CA PHE A 94 14.25 -0.46 -6.54
C PHE A 94 13.21 -0.33 -7.65
N TRP A 95 12.93 0.86 -8.17
CA TRP A 95 11.83 1.03 -9.13
C TRP A 95 12.29 1.51 -10.50
N THR A 96 11.56 1.06 -11.52
CA THR A 96 11.76 1.51 -12.90
C THR A 96 10.77 2.63 -13.20
N ALA A 97 11.26 3.79 -13.64
CA ALA A 97 10.44 4.92 -14.11
C ALA A 97 9.36 5.43 -13.12
N PHE A 98 9.59 5.26 -11.81
CA PHE A 98 8.69 5.71 -10.76
C PHE A 98 9.40 6.67 -9.79
N PRO A 99 9.61 7.94 -10.18
CA PRO A 99 10.24 8.91 -9.30
C PRO A 99 9.32 9.23 -8.11
N ALA A 100 9.83 8.97 -6.90
CA ALA A 100 9.11 9.28 -5.68
C ALA A 100 10.08 9.64 -4.55
N THR A 101 9.70 10.66 -3.77
CA THR A 101 10.37 11.02 -2.51
C THR A 101 9.55 10.67 -1.28
N ARG A 102 8.27 10.31 -1.43
CA ARG A 102 7.37 10.01 -0.31
C ARG A 102 7.21 8.50 -0.15
N ILE A 103 7.97 7.93 0.76
CA ILE A 103 8.12 6.49 0.92
C ILE A 103 7.42 6.02 2.20
N TYR A 104 6.91 4.80 2.17
CA TYR A 104 6.46 4.13 3.38
C TYR A 104 6.79 2.64 3.37
N THR A 105 7.01 2.07 4.55
CA THR A 105 7.12 0.61 4.72
C THR A 105 5.76 -0.05 4.82
N VAL A 106 5.67 -1.30 4.37
CA VAL A 106 4.45 -2.10 4.39
C VAL A 106 4.61 -3.29 5.33
N GLU A 107 3.93 -3.22 6.47
CA GLU A 107 3.90 -4.26 7.47
C GLU A 107 2.73 -5.21 7.25
N SER A 108 2.80 -6.40 7.87
CA SER A 108 1.69 -7.39 7.90
C SER A 108 1.10 -7.72 6.52
N PHE A 109 1.94 -7.72 5.48
CA PHE A 109 1.50 -7.94 4.11
C PHE A 109 0.84 -9.31 3.95
N THR A 110 -0.34 -9.33 3.33
CA THR A 110 -1.07 -10.56 2.97
C THR A 110 -1.47 -10.48 1.49
N PRO A 111 -1.07 -11.44 0.64
CA PRO A 111 -1.56 -11.50 -0.73
C PRO A 111 -3.05 -11.86 -0.74
N VAL A 112 -3.81 -11.17 -1.58
CA VAL A 112 -5.25 -11.44 -1.77
C VAL A 112 -5.58 -11.47 -3.27
N SER A 113 -6.72 -12.04 -3.63
CA SER A 113 -7.30 -12.03 -4.97
C SER A 113 -8.79 -11.77 -4.80
N VAL A 114 -9.17 -10.50 -4.87
CA VAL A 114 -10.55 -10.06 -4.66
C VAL A 114 -10.96 -9.07 -5.76
N PRO A 115 -12.06 -9.31 -6.48
CA PRO A 115 -12.54 -8.38 -7.49
C PRO A 115 -12.80 -6.99 -6.91
N LYS A 116 -12.35 -5.94 -7.61
CA LYS A 116 -12.52 -4.52 -7.24
C LYS A 116 -13.97 -4.17 -6.91
N ARG A 117 -14.92 -4.67 -7.70
CA ARG A 117 -16.37 -4.53 -7.44
C ARG A 117 -16.79 -5.04 -6.07
N GLY A 118 -16.16 -6.11 -5.57
CA GLY A 118 -16.45 -6.67 -4.25
C GLY A 118 -16.01 -5.74 -3.14
N VAL A 119 -14.81 -5.17 -3.27
CA VAL A 119 -14.28 -4.20 -2.31
C VAL A 119 -15.01 -2.87 -2.38
N ASN A 120 -15.37 -2.39 -3.57
CA ASN A 120 -16.19 -1.19 -3.74
C ASN A 120 -17.49 -1.25 -2.94
N ARG A 121 -18.17 -2.40 -2.93
CA ARG A 121 -19.39 -2.61 -2.15
C ARG A 121 -19.16 -2.54 -0.64
N ILE A 122 -17.99 -2.97 -0.15
CA ILE A 122 -17.66 -2.86 1.29
C ILE A 122 -17.67 -1.38 1.72
N PHE A 123 -17.21 -0.49 0.85
CA PHE A 123 -17.13 0.95 1.12
C PHE A 123 -18.29 1.77 0.51
N ASP A 124 -19.36 1.10 0.06
CA ASP A 124 -20.55 1.70 -0.54
C ASP A 124 -20.24 2.55 -1.81
N TYR A 125 -19.20 2.17 -2.55
CA TYR A 125 -18.91 2.73 -3.87
C TYR A 125 -19.66 1.98 -4.97
N ALA A 126 -19.87 2.63 -6.12
CA ALA A 126 -20.43 1.98 -7.29
C ALA A 126 -19.52 0.84 -7.79
N ASP A 127 -20.11 -0.25 -8.30
CA ASP A 127 -19.36 -1.42 -8.78
C ASP A 127 -18.28 -1.07 -9.83
N THR A 128 -18.53 -0.07 -10.67
CA THR A 128 -17.64 0.41 -11.74
C THR A 128 -16.66 1.49 -11.30
N TYR A 129 -16.72 1.94 -10.04
CA TYR A 129 -15.82 2.96 -9.52
C TYR A 129 -14.38 2.47 -9.57
N THR A 130 -13.50 3.28 -10.16
CA THR A 130 -12.06 3.03 -10.15
C THR A 130 -11.41 4.14 -9.33
N PRO A 131 -11.01 3.86 -8.08
CA PRO A 131 -10.32 4.85 -7.28
C PRO A 131 -8.99 5.25 -7.92
N GLY A 132 -8.44 6.39 -7.51
CA GLY A 132 -6.99 6.62 -7.56
C GLY A 132 -6.39 6.30 -6.19
N LEU A 133 -5.16 6.73 -5.93
CA LEU A 133 -4.65 6.73 -4.55
C LEU A 133 -5.55 7.64 -3.69
N MET A 134 -6.20 7.07 -2.69
CA MET A 134 -7.08 7.84 -1.81
C MET A 134 -7.27 7.20 -0.44
N ARG A 135 -7.59 8.04 0.55
CA ARG A 135 -8.16 7.63 1.83
C ARG A 135 -9.66 7.42 1.70
N VAL A 136 -10.17 6.30 2.19
CA VAL A 136 -11.61 6.06 2.33
C VAL A 136 -12.16 6.97 3.44
N ALA A 137 -13.25 7.67 3.16
CA ALA A 137 -13.88 8.54 4.15
C ALA A 137 -14.37 7.74 5.37
N ASP A 138 -14.20 8.30 6.58
CA ASP A 138 -14.59 7.64 7.84
C ASP A 138 -16.05 7.16 7.84
N SER A 139 -16.95 7.92 7.22
CA SER A 139 -18.37 7.56 7.09
C SER A 139 -18.64 6.31 6.26
N ARG A 140 -17.66 5.86 5.46
CA ARG A 140 -17.74 4.65 4.62
C ARG A 140 -17.06 3.44 5.26
N VAL A 141 -16.22 3.64 6.28
CA VAL A 141 -15.61 2.57 7.06
C VAL A 141 -16.56 2.21 8.21
N THR A 142 -17.65 1.51 7.87
CA THR A 142 -18.71 1.18 8.85
C THR A 142 -18.42 -0.07 9.68
N THR A 143 -17.31 -0.75 9.40
CA THR A 143 -16.89 -2.01 10.02
C THR A 143 -15.45 -1.87 10.50
N GLN A 144 -15.07 -2.62 11.54
CA GLN A 144 -13.69 -2.64 12.04
C GLN A 144 -12.69 -3.06 10.95
N VAL A 145 -11.54 -2.40 10.88
CA VAL A 145 -10.52 -2.61 9.85
C VAL A 145 -10.04 -4.06 9.81
N GLY A 146 -9.76 -4.68 10.96
CA GLY A 146 -9.36 -6.10 11.03
C GLY A 146 -10.43 -7.08 10.50
N SER A 147 -11.71 -6.69 10.51
CA SER A 147 -12.78 -7.49 9.90
C SER A 147 -12.79 -7.38 8.38
N ILE A 148 -12.41 -6.21 7.84
CA ILE A 148 -12.23 -6.01 6.39
C ILE A 148 -11.09 -6.91 5.90
N GLU A 149 -9.92 -6.84 6.54
CA GLU A 149 -8.77 -7.70 6.22
C GLU A 149 -9.15 -9.19 6.23
N SER A 150 -9.79 -9.64 7.31
CA SER A 150 -10.25 -11.03 7.46
C SER A 150 -11.23 -11.45 6.36
N ALA A 151 -12.10 -10.55 5.90
CA ALA A 151 -13.07 -10.84 4.85
C ALA A 151 -12.37 -11.01 3.48
N LEU A 152 -11.39 -10.17 3.18
CA LEU A 152 -10.61 -10.24 1.92
C LEU A 152 -9.74 -11.50 1.87
N ALA A 153 -9.07 -11.84 2.98
CA ALA A 153 -8.28 -13.07 3.10
C ALA A 153 -9.15 -14.32 2.88
N ARG A 154 -10.28 -14.43 3.60
CA ARG A 154 -11.22 -15.56 3.44
C ARG A 154 -11.83 -15.66 2.05
N TYR A 155 -12.11 -14.53 1.41
CA TYR A 155 -12.59 -14.55 0.02
C TYR A 155 -11.52 -15.15 -0.89
N SER A 156 -10.27 -14.71 -0.75
CA SER A 156 -9.15 -15.19 -1.55
C SER A 156 -8.93 -16.69 -1.37
N GLU A 157 -8.87 -17.17 -0.13
CA GLU A 157 -8.74 -18.61 0.20
C GLU A 157 -9.84 -19.47 -0.41
N ARG A 158 -11.07 -18.94 -0.48
CA ARG A 158 -12.23 -19.66 -1.02
C ARG A 158 -12.22 -19.74 -2.54
N ASN A 159 -11.52 -18.85 -3.23
CA ASN A 159 -11.54 -18.72 -4.69
C ASN A 159 -10.17 -19.00 -5.35
N ALA A 160 -9.16 -19.41 -4.58
CA ALA A 160 -7.88 -19.91 -5.06
C ALA A 160 -7.99 -21.36 -5.57
#